data_AF-A3X0D5-F1
#
_entry.id   AF-A3X0D5-F1
#
_cell.length_a   1.000
_cell.length_b   1.000
_cell.length_c   1.000
_cell.angle_alpha   90.00
_cell.angle_beta   90.00
_cell.angle_gamma   90.00
#
_symmetry.space_group_name_H-M   'P 1'
#
loop_
_entity.id
_entity.type
_entity.pdbx_description
1 polymer ?
#
loop_
_entity_poly.entity_id
_entity_poly.type
_entity_poly.pdbx_seq_one_letter_code
_entity_poly.pdbx_strand_id
1 'polypeptide(L)'
;MKARTLRIARGEEKPAVGEAKVWFDSTESFAGILTTGNRELLHVIAERKPQSLEELAEMTGKAMPNLSRVLKKLVGLGIVRIEKDGRKVAPKILYDRLVLELPLTRRPQSTRAAGG
;
A
#
# COMPACT_ATOMS: atom_id res chain seq x y z
N MET A 1 -8.73 -6.90 -11.46
CA MET A 1 -7.80 -7.12 -10.32
C MET A 1 -7.04 -8.44 -10.35
N LYS A 2 -7.65 -9.61 -10.65
CA LYS A 2 -6.99 -10.92 -10.45
C LYS A 2 -5.85 -11.27 -11.45
N ALA A 3 -5.97 -10.91 -12.73
CA ALA A 3 -5.10 -11.46 -13.77
C ALA A 3 -3.62 -11.07 -13.65
N ARG A 4 -3.31 -9.82 -13.30
CA ARG A 4 -1.93 -9.32 -13.32
C ARG A 4 -1.12 -9.71 -12.09
N THR A 5 -1.72 -9.63 -10.90
CA THR A 5 -1.10 -10.11 -9.64
C THR A 5 -0.75 -11.60 -9.73
N LEU A 6 -1.59 -12.39 -10.41
CA LEU A 6 -1.32 -13.81 -10.68
C LEU A 6 -0.11 -14.03 -11.60
N ARG A 7 0.10 -13.21 -12.64
CA ARG A 7 1.27 -13.33 -13.53
C ARG A 7 2.58 -12.95 -12.84
N ILE A 8 2.55 -11.89 -12.02
CA ILE A 8 3.71 -11.50 -11.20
C ILE A 8 4.05 -12.61 -10.18
N ALA A 9 3.03 -13.18 -9.52
CA ALA A 9 3.22 -14.30 -8.60
C ALA A 9 3.73 -15.58 -9.30
N ARG A 10 3.38 -15.78 -10.58
CA ARG A 10 3.88 -16.89 -11.43
C ARG A 10 5.25 -16.63 -12.05
N GLY A 11 5.84 -15.45 -11.85
CA GLY A 11 7.14 -15.09 -12.41
C GLY A 11 7.14 -14.81 -13.91
N GLU A 12 5.96 -14.76 -14.55
CA GLU A 12 5.78 -14.45 -15.97
C GLU A 12 5.99 -12.97 -16.28
N GLU A 13 5.94 -12.12 -15.25
CA GLU A 13 6.10 -10.66 -15.34
C GLU A 13 6.94 -10.18 -14.15
N LYS A 14 8.17 -9.73 -14.40
CA LYS A 14 9.02 -9.09 -13.37
C LYS A 14 8.79 -7.58 -13.43
N PRO A 15 8.32 -6.94 -12.33
CA PRO A 15 8.12 -5.51 -12.32
C PRO A 15 9.43 -4.79 -12.63
N ALA A 16 9.41 -3.84 -13.55
CA ALA A 16 10.60 -3.07 -13.88
C ALA A 16 11.06 -2.24 -12.67
N VAL A 17 12.36 -1.89 -12.64
CA VAL A 17 12.88 -0.94 -11.64
C VAL A 17 12.17 0.40 -11.85
N GLY A 18 11.37 0.82 -10.87
CA GLY A 18 10.55 2.04 -10.93
C GLY A 18 9.07 1.81 -11.27
N GLU A 19 8.65 0.57 -11.51
CA GLU A 19 7.25 0.26 -11.78
C GLU A 19 6.39 0.27 -10.49
N ALA A 20 5.23 0.91 -10.55
CA ALA A 20 4.29 0.97 -9.44
C ALA A 20 3.82 -0.44 -9.02
N LYS A 21 4.24 -0.86 -7.81
CA LYS A 21 3.98 -2.20 -7.26
C LYS A 21 2.53 -2.44 -6.82
N VAL A 22 1.72 -1.37 -6.69
CA VAL A 22 0.34 -1.45 -6.21
C VAL A 22 -0.58 -0.65 -7.15
N TRP A 23 -1.62 -1.30 -7.65
CA TRP A 23 -2.66 -0.70 -8.48
C TRP A 23 -3.95 -0.65 -7.66
N PHE A 24 -4.56 0.54 -7.56
CA PHE A 24 -5.83 0.74 -6.86
C PHE A 24 -6.99 0.63 -7.84
N ASP A 25 -8.14 0.15 -7.36
CA ASP A 25 -9.37 0.04 -8.15
C ASP A 25 -10.03 1.39 -8.45
N SER A 26 -9.74 2.40 -7.63
CA SER A 26 -10.31 3.75 -7.69
C SER A 26 -9.45 4.76 -6.93
N THR A 27 -9.58 6.04 -7.30
CA THR A 27 -8.88 7.15 -6.63
C THR A 27 -9.42 7.37 -5.21
N GLU A 28 -10.71 7.13 -4.99
CA GLU A 28 -11.38 7.25 -3.70
C GLU A 28 -10.86 6.22 -2.70
N SER A 29 -10.70 4.96 -3.13
CA SER A 29 -10.07 3.91 -2.33
C SER A 29 -8.67 4.33 -1.87
N PHE A 30 -7.87 4.90 -2.78
CA PHE A 30 -6.53 5.42 -2.49
C PHE A 30 -6.53 6.61 -1.52
N ALA A 31 -7.38 7.62 -1.76
CA ALA A 31 -7.46 8.82 -0.94
C ALA A 31 -7.82 8.50 0.51
N GLY A 32 -8.72 7.54 0.73
CA GLY A 32 -9.07 7.07 2.08
C GLY A 32 -7.95 6.31 2.81
N ILE A 33 -6.87 5.92 2.12
CA ILE A 33 -5.71 5.23 2.73
C ILE A 33 -4.61 6.22 3.05
N LEU A 34 -4.44 7.29 2.28
CA LEU A 34 -3.38 8.29 2.49
C LEU A 34 -3.90 9.59 3.11
N THR A 35 -4.92 9.48 3.96
CA THR A 35 -5.31 10.58 4.86
C THR A 35 -4.09 11.04 5.66
N THR A 36 -4.09 12.30 6.13
CA THR A 36 -2.98 12.85 6.93
C THR A 36 -2.62 11.95 8.12
N GLY A 37 -3.62 11.44 8.84
CA GLY A 37 -3.38 10.54 9.98
C GLY A 37 -2.77 9.19 9.60
N ASN A 38 -3.06 8.66 8.40
CA ASN A 38 -2.43 7.43 7.93
C ASN A 38 -1.02 7.66 7.42
N ARG A 39 -0.75 8.81 6.78
CA ARG A 39 0.61 9.21 6.37
C ARG A 39 1.52 9.38 7.57
N GLU A 40 1.03 10.05 8.61
CA GLU A 40 1.72 10.19 9.90
C GLU A 40 1.99 8.81 10.53
N LEU A 41 0.98 7.92 10.54
CA LEU A 41 1.14 6.56 11.02
C LEU A 41 2.26 5.80 10.29
N LEU A 42 2.26 5.85 8.95
CA LEU A 42 3.28 5.21 8.12
C LEU A 42 4.67 5.77 8.41
N HIS A 43 4.77 7.09 8.63
CA HIS A 43 6.02 7.76 8.97
C HIS A 43 6.57 7.28 10.32
N VAL A 44 5.74 7.23 11.36
CA VAL A 44 6.13 6.71 12.67
C VAL A 44 6.61 5.26 12.58
N ILE A 45 5.90 4.40 11.82
CA ILE A 45 6.32 3.01 11.64
C ILE A 45 7.68 2.93 10.93
N ALA A 46 7.92 3.76 9.92
CA ALA A 46 9.17 3.78 9.17
C ALA A 46 10.36 4.27 10.01
N GLU A 47 10.19 5.37 10.74
CA GLU A 47 11.26 6.03 11.48
C GLU A 47 11.55 5.36 12.82
N ARG A 48 10.50 5.05 13.59
CA ARG A 48 10.60 4.59 14.97
C ARG A 48 10.62 3.08 15.10
N LYS A 49 10.20 2.36 14.05
CA LYS A 49 10.23 0.89 13.97
C LYS A 49 9.68 0.22 15.24
N PRO A 50 8.41 0.50 15.62
CA PRO A 50 7.82 -0.05 16.83
C PRO A 50 7.91 -1.59 16.84
N GLN A 51 8.06 -2.14 18.04
CA GLN A 51 8.20 -3.56 18.32
C GLN A 51 6.85 -4.19 18.73
N SER A 52 5.81 -3.40 18.96
CA SER A 52 4.44 -3.89 19.13
C SER A 52 3.38 -2.88 18.69
N LEU A 53 2.11 -3.32 18.66
CA LEU A 53 0.98 -2.42 18.39
C LEU A 53 0.73 -1.46 19.55
N GLU A 54 0.97 -1.89 20.78
CA GLU A 54 0.88 -1.06 22.00
C GLU A 54 1.87 0.09 21.94
N GLU A 55 3.13 -0.20 21.62
CA GLU A 55 4.17 0.83 21.46
C GLU A 55 3.80 1.83 20.34
N LEU A 56 3.24 1.33 19.23
CA LEU A 56 2.76 2.20 18.16
C LEU A 56 1.57 3.08 18.60
N ALA A 57 0.68 2.55 19.44
CA ALA A 57 -0.44 3.30 20.02
C ALA A 57 0.05 4.43 20.92
N GLU A 58 1.03 4.16 21.77
CA GLU A 58 1.66 5.16 22.62
C GLU A 58 2.36 6.24 21.80
N MET A 59 3.16 5.86 20.79
CA MET A 59 3.88 6.81 19.93
C MET A 59 2.95 7.72 19.12
N THR A 60 1.79 7.23 18.71
CA THR A 60 0.85 7.96 17.83
C THR A 60 -0.31 8.60 18.57
N GLY A 61 -0.52 8.27 19.84
CA GLY A 61 -1.69 8.65 20.63
C GLY A 61 -3.01 8.08 20.08
N LYS A 62 -2.97 7.10 19.16
CA LYS A 62 -4.16 6.54 18.51
C LYS A 62 -4.65 5.30 19.25
N ALA A 63 -5.97 5.18 19.39
CA ALA A 63 -6.59 4.01 20.01
C ALA A 63 -6.33 2.71 19.21
N MET A 64 -6.11 1.61 19.93
CA MET A 64 -5.79 0.29 19.35
C MET A 64 -6.79 -0.22 18.30
N PRO A 65 -8.12 -0.06 18.46
CA PRO A 65 -9.08 -0.49 17.44
C PRO A 65 -8.98 0.32 16.14
N ASN A 66 -8.53 1.58 16.21
CA ASN A 66 -8.34 2.42 15.03
C ASN A 66 -7.08 1.97 14.27
N LEU A 67 -5.98 1.77 15.00
CA LEU A 67 -4.74 1.26 14.42
C LEU A 67 -4.95 -0.10 13.75
N SER A 68 -5.66 -1.01 14.42
CA SER A 68 -5.91 -2.35 13.88
C SER A 68 -6.68 -2.32 12.55
N ARG A 69 -7.70 -1.47 12.43
CA ARG A 69 -8.46 -1.31 11.18
C ARG A 69 -7.60 -0.74 10.05
N VAL A 70 -6.82 0.30 10.33
CA VAL A 70 -5.93 0.93 9.35
C VAL A 70 -4.82 -0.03 8.92
N LEU A 71 -4.15 -0.69 9.87
CA LEU A 71 -3.09 -1.66 9.59
C LEU A 71 -3.62 -2.85 8.77
N LYS A 72 -4.81 -3.36 9.08
CA LYS A 72 -5.44 -4.42 8.27
C LYS A 72 -5.62 -3.98 6.80
N LYS A 73 -6.05 -2.73 6.58
CA LYS A 73 -6.18 -2.16 5.23
C LYS A 73 -4.81 -2.05 4.54
N LEU A 74 -3.80 -1.51 5.22
CA LEU A 74 -2.43 -1.34 4.69
C LEU A 74 -1.73 -2.67 4.38
N VAL A 75 -2.01 -3.71 5.17
CA VAL A 75 -1.54 -5.08 4.92
C VAL A 75 -2.20 -5.67 3.69
N GLY A 76 -3.52 -5.49 3.52
CA GLY A 76 -4.23 -5.93 2.32
C GLY A 76 -3.69 -5.31 1.02
N LEU A 77 -3.05 -4.15 1.12
CA LEU A 77 -2.42 -3.45 0.00
C LEU A 77 -0.94 -3.77 -0.17
N GLY A 78 -0.36 -4.54 0.75
CA GLY A 78 1.07 -4.85 0.75
C GLY A 78 1.98 -3.65 1.03
N ILE A 79 1.48 -2.57 1.64
CA ILE A 79 2.30 -1.42 2.05
C ILE A 79 3.02 -1.73 3.37
N VAL A 80 2.32 -2.43 4.26
CA VAL A 80 2.80 -2.85 5.57
C VAL A 80 2.72 -4.37 5.65
N ARG A 81 3.66 -5.00 6.36
CA ARG A 81 3.52 -6.38 6.85
C ARG A 81 3.46 -6.40 8.37
N ILE A 82 2.90 -7.46 8.91
CA ILE A 82 2.91 -7.73 10.34
C ILE A 82 3.91 -8.85 10.61
N GLU A 83 4.87 -8.58 11.47
CA GLU A 83 5.78 -9.57 12.02
C GLU A 83 5.30 -10.01 13.40
N LYS A 84 5.43 -11.31 13.68
CA LYS A 84 5.08 -11.88 14.98
C LYS A 84 6.35 -12.44 15.60
N ASP A 85 6.64 -12.00 16.82
CA ASP A 85 7.71 -12.54 17.65
C ASP A 85 7.14 -12.88 19.03
N GLY A 86 6.93 -14.18 19.25
CA GLY A 86 6.19 -14.69 20.41
C GLY A 86 4.79 -14.07 20.52
N ARG A 87 4.57 -13.26 21.55
CA ARG A 87 3.30 -12.54 21.78
C ARG A 87 3.27 -11.13 21.17
N LYS A 88 4.41 -10.62 20.68
CA LYS A 88 4.51 -9.28 20.12
C LYS A 88 4.13 -9.29 18.65
N VAL A 89 3.38 -8.26 18.25
CA VAL A 89 2.88 -8.06 16.89
C VAL A 89 3.37 -6.70 16.41
N ALA A 90 4.34 -6.69 15.51
CA ALA A 90 5.01 -5.47 15.07
C ALA A 90 4.67 -5.16 13.60
N PRO A 91 4.23 -3.94 13.26
CA PRO A 91 4.09 -3.54 11.87
C PRO A 91 5.45 -3.12 11.28
N LYS A 92 5.71 -3.50 10.02
CA LYS A 92 6.89 -3.08 9.26
C LYS A 92 6.49 -2.52 7.89
N ILE A 93 7.10 -1.40 7.52
CA ILE A 93 6.96 -0.79 6.19
C ILE A 93 7.76 -1.61 5.17
N LEU A 94 7.13 -1.86 4.02
CA LEU A 94 7.75 -2.61 2.92
C LEU A 94 8.38 -1.71 1.85
N TYR A 95 7.94 -0.47 1.75
CA TYR A 95 8.37 0.49 0.73
C TYR A 95 8.62 1.86 1.33
N ASP A 96 9.69 2.51 0.91
CA ASP A 96 10.07 3.88 1.28
C ASP A 96 9.26 4.95 0.54
N ARG A 97 8.70 4.62 -0.62
CA ARG A 97 7.96 5.54 -1.49
C ARG A 97 6.70 4.90 -2.08
N LEU A 98 5.63 5.69 -2.13
CA LEU A 98 4.41 5.41 -2.89
C LEU A 98 4.22 6.50 -3.94
N VAL A 99 3.95 6.12 -5.19
CA VAL A 99 3.68 7.05 -6.30
C VAL A 99 2.28 6.77 -6.84
N LEU A 100 1.46 7.82 -6.95
CA LEU A 100 0.18 7.77 -7.64
C LEU A 100 0.33 8.46 -9.00
N GLU A 101 0.14 7.69 -10.06
CA GLU A 101 -0.03 8.25 -11.40
C GLU A 101 -1.52 8.32 -11.74
N LEU A 102 -2.04 9.54 -11.84
CA LEU A 102 -3.44 9.80 -12.17
C LEU A 102 -3.51 10.63 -13.47
N PRO A 103 -3.72 10.00 -14.64
CA PRO A 103 -3.91 10.75 -15.88
C PRO A 103 -5.24 11.50 -15.84
N LEU A 104 -5.20 12.82 -15.99
CA LEU A 104 -6.40 13.68 -16.05
C LEU A 104 -7.00 13.78 -17.45
N THR A 105 -6.26 13.33 -18.47
CA THR A 105 -6.71 13.31 -19.85
C THR A 105 -6.90 11.87 -20.31
N ARG A 106 -7.97 11.62 -21.07
CA ARG A 106 -8.04 10.38 -21.85
C ARG A 106 -6.92 10.45 -22.89
N ARG A 107 -5.98 9.51 -22.85
CA ARG A 107 -5.23 9.18 -24.07
C ARG A 107 -6.28 8.79 -25.13
N PRO A 108 -6.26 9.39 -26.32
CA PRO A 108 -7.02 8.84 -27.43
C PRO A 108 -6.60 7.38 -27.54
N GLN A 109 -7.56 6.46 -27.43
CA GLN A 109 -7.31 5.09 -27.87
C GLN A 109 -6.91 5.23 -29.33
N SER A 110 -5.67 4.90 -29.66
CA SER A 110 -5.26 4.79 -31.06
C SER A 110 -6.22 3.78 -31.68
N THR A 111 -7.20 4.27 -32.44
CA THR A 111 -7.99 3.45 -33.34
C THR A 111 -6.98 2.63 -34.12
N ARG A 112 -6.98 1.31 -33.89
CA ARG A 112 -6.39 0.40 -34.87
C ARG A 112 -7.09 0.73 -36.17
N ALA A 113 -6.37 1.39 -37.06
CA ALA A 113 -6.67 1.37 -38.47
C ALA A 113 -6.71 -0.11 -38.85
N ALA A 114 -7.92 -0.66 -38.90
CA ALA A 114 -8.18 -1.86 -39.67
C ALA A 114 -8.09 -1.39 -41.13
N GLY A 115 -6.91 -1.58 -41.70
CA GLY A 115 -6.78 -1.73 -43.14
C GLY A 115 -7.46 -3.04 -43.55
N GLY A 116 -8.11 -3.00 -44.71
CA GLY A 116 -8.86 -4.10 -45.31
C GLY A 116 -9.92 -3.54 -46.23
#